data_AF-A0A2P4P0I8-F1
#
_entry.id   AF-A0A2P4P0I8-F1
#
_cell.length_a   1.000
_cell.length_b   1.000
_cell.length_c   1.000
_cell.angle_alpha   90.00
_cell.angle_beta   90.00
_cell.angle_gamma   90.00
#
_symmetry.space_group_name_H-M   'P 1'
#
loop_
_entity.id
_entity.type
_entity.pdbx_description
1 polymer ?
#
loop_
_entity_poly.entity_id
_entity_poly.type
_entity_poly.pdbx_seq_one_letter_code
_entity_poly.pdbx_strand_id
1 'polypeptide(L)'
;MGLNVIQWNCDSNDWQYEGKVADQPKLFTNMQTIINPSNPKVDSFITLQHDIKDYSVAYVPKIIDMIKAKGYTFVTVEQCTGLQAYVEGKAGAAPAAAAPAAAPAAGKKAPPAPAPAPAPAPAAAAYPSSSPAPTAAFAESPTPSSTSSADKITSAFGLNLVGLIFGLLMY
;
A
#
# COMPACT_ATOMS: atom_id res chain seq x y z
N MET A 1 23.19 21.07 23.48
CA MET A 1 23.66 19.89 22.73
C MET A 1 23.91 20.16 21.24
N GLY A 2 23.37 21.23 20.63
CA GLY A 2 23.68 21.57 19.23
C GLY A 2 23.22 20.53 18.20
N LEU A 3 22.27 19.66 18.59
CA LEU A 3 21.72 18.60 17.76
C LEU A 3 20.40 19.06 17.13
N ASN A 4 20.13 18.56 15.94
CA ASN A 4 18.84 18.71 15.27
C ASN A 4 17.87 17.62 15.77
N VAL A 5 16.63 18.01 16.05
CA VAL A 5 15.55 17.06 16.39
C VAL A 5 14.78 16.74 15.12
N ILE A 6 14.78 15.47 14.73
CA ILE A 6 14.10 14.99 13.52
C ILE A 6 12.91 14.15 13.94
N GLN A 7 11.72 14.54 13.47
CA GLN A 7 10.48 13.80 13.63
C GLN A 7 10.06 13.20 12.28
N TRP A 8 9.00 12.40 12.29
CA TRP A 8 8.40 11.82 11.10
C TRP A 8 6.97 12.32 10.92
N ASN A 9 6.49 12.33 9.67
CA ASN A 9 5.10 12.59 9.31
C ASN A 9 4.47 11.41 8.54
N CYS A 10 5.22 10.32 8.37
CA CYS A 10 4.75 9.07 7.78
C CYS A 10 5.25 7.91 8.65
N ASP A 11 4.37 7.30 9.43
CA ASP A 11 4.70 6.20 10.35
C ASP A 11 4.22 4.86 9.77
N SER A 12 5.12 3.89 9.64
CA SER A 12 4.76 2.53 9.21
C SER A 12 3.94 1.77 10.26
N ASN A 13 4.01 2.20 11.53
CA ASN A 13 3.52 1.47 12.70
C ASN A 13 4.06 0.03 12.78
N ASP A 14 5.25 -0.22 12.24
CA ASP A 14 5.82 -1.57 12.21
C ASP A 14 5.86 -2.19 13.61
N TRP A 15 6.21 -1.43 14.65
CA TRP A 15 6.21 -1.83 16.06
C TRP A 15 4.95 -2.57 16.55
N GLN A 16 3.79 -2.35 15.94
CA GLN A 16 2.54 -2.99 16.34
C GLN A 16 2.45 -4.47 15.96
N TYR A 17 3.28 -4.92 15.01
CA TYR A 17 3.14 -6.22 14.33
C TYR A 17 4.24 -7.24 14.70
N GLU A 18 5.03 -6.93 15.73
CA GLU A 18 6.02 -7.84 16.28
C GLU A 18 5.35 -9.15 16.74
N GLY A 19 5.86 -10.29 16.27
CA GLY A 19 5.28 -11.61 16.55
C GLY A 19 3.89 -11.88 15.94
N LYS A 20 3.31 -10.93 15.18
CA LYS A 20 1.97 -11.05 14.57
C LYS A 20 2.07 -11.18 13.06
N VAL A 21 2.55 -12.33 12.57
CA VAL A 21 2.86 -12.55 11.14
C VAL A 21 1.69 -12.20 10.21
N ALA A 22 0.45 -12.55 10.57
CA ALA A 22 -0.73 -12.22 9.76
C ALA A 22 -1.01 -10.71 9.65
N ASP A 23 -0.53 -9.91 10.61
CA ASP A 23 -0.72 -8.47 10.65
C ASP A 23 0.46 -7.68 10.05
N GLN A 24 1.63 -8.29 9.89
CA GLN A 24 2.81 -7.61 9.30
C GLN A 24 2.54 -6.92 7.95
N PRO A 25 1.70 -7.45 7.04
CA PRO A 25 1.34 -6.73 5.81
C PRO A 25 0.68 -5.36 6.05
N LYS A 26 0.08 -5.12 7.23
CA LYS A 26 -0.57 -3.85 7.58
C LYS A 26 0.42 -2.69 7.62
N LEU A 27 1.72 -2.92 7.88
CA LEU A 27 2.71 -1.85 7.81
C LEU A 27 2.75 -1.21 6.40
N PHE A 28 2.67 -2.04 5.35
CA PHE A 28 2.65 -1.56 3.98
C PHE A 28 1.32 -0.85 3.67
N THR A 29 0.21 -1.30 4.25
CA THR A 29 -1.10 -0.63 4.14
C THR A 29 -1.09 0.75 4.82
N ASN A 30 -0.45 0.89 5.98
CA ASN A 30 -0.32 2.18 6.67
C ASN A 30 0.44 3.19 5.82
N MET A 31 1.59 2.78 5.26
CA MET A 31 2.37 3.62 4.36
C MET A 31 1.56 4.03 3.12
N GLN A 32 0.85 3.09 2.49
CA GLN A 32 -0.02 3.39 1.35
C GLN A 32 -1.13 4.39 1.68
N THR A 33 -1.71 4.29 2.87
CA THR A 33 -2.83 5.16 3.28
C THR A 33 -2.39 6.62 3.39
N ILE A 34 -1.11 6.86 3.70
CA ILE A 34 -0.52 8.19 3.78
C ILE A 34 -0.01 8.64 2.40
N ILE A 35 0.72 7.79 1.68
CA ILE A 35 1.42 8.16 0.44
C ILE A 35 0.47 8.19 -0.77
N ASN A 36 -0.49 7.28 -0.92
CA ASN A 36 -1.34 7.22 -2.11
C ASN A 36 -2.18 8.49 -2.36
N PRO A 37 -2.82 9.11 -1.35
CA PRO A 37 -3.59 10.34 -1.57
C PRO A 37 -2.70 11.59 -1.74
N SER A 38 -1.41 11.52 -1.44
CA SER A 38 -0.48 12.65 -1.52
C SER A 38 -0.12 13.06 -2.96
N ASN A 39 0.51 14.22 -3.09
CA ASN A 39 0.97 14.82 -4.35
C ASN A 39 2.47 15.16 -4.26
N PRO A 40 3.34 14.53 -5.07
CA PRO A 40 4.79 14.72 -5.01
C PRO A 40 5.27 16.13 -5.37
N LYS A 41 4.39 16.99 -5.89
CA LYS A 41 4.73 18.39 -6.19
C LYS A 41 4.62 19.33 -4.98
N VAL A 42 3.88 18.93 -3.95
CA VAL A 42 3.55 19.81 -2.81
C VAL A 42 3.74 19.13 -1.45
N ASP A 43 3.71 17.80 -1.41
CA ASP A 43 3.89 17.02 -0.20
C ASP A 43 5.31 16.43 -0.14
N SER A 44 5.83 16.27 1.08
CA SER A 44 7.10 15.61 1.36
C SER A 44 7.02 14.83 2.67
N PHE A 45 7.85 13.80 2.83
CA PHE A 45 7.75 12.88 3.95
C PHE A 45 9.10 12.52 4.55
N ILE A 46 9.14 12.43 5.87
CA ILE A 46 10.14 11.67 6.62
C ILE A 46 9.42 10.43 7.16
N THR A 47 9.85 9.25 6.70
CA THR A 47 9.22 7.97 7.03
C THR A 47 9.88 7.31 8.23
N LEU A 48 9.10 6.80 9.18
CA LEU A 48 9.60 5.99 10.30
C LEU A 48 9.42 4.49 10.05
N GLN A 49 10.54 3.77 10.11
CA GLN A 49 10.62 2.31 10.19
C GLN A 49 11.78 1.93 11.12
N HIS A 50 11.74 0.71 11.68
CA HIS A 50 12.78 0.14 12.52
C HIS A 50 13.47 -1.02 11.80
N ASP A 51 14.77 -0.89 11.55
CA ASP A 51 15.62 -1.88 10.88
C ASP A 51 15.97 -3.08 11.76
N ILE A 52 15.80 -2.96 13.08
CA ILE A 52 15.88 -4.07 14.04
C ILE A 52 14.74 -5.10 13.91
N LYS A 53 13.82 -4.90 12.95
CA LYS A 53 12.66 -5.75 12.71
C LYS A 53 12.76 -6.37 11.32
N ASP A 54 13.15 -7.65 11.24
CA ASP A 54 13.38 -8.35 9.96
C ASP A 54 12.19 -8.24 9.00
N TYR A 55 10.96 -8.33 9.50
CA TYR A 55 9.77 -8.18 8.66
C TYR A 55 9.61 -6.75 8.13
N SER A 56 9.96 -5.71 8.89
CA SER A 56 9.91 -4.33 8.41
C SER A 56 10.89 -4.12 7.26
N VAL A 57 12.11 -4.67 7.41
CA VAL A 57 13.15 -4.67 6.37
C VAL A 57 12.68 -5.42 5.11
N ALA A 58 12.03 -6.57 5.26
CA ALA A 58 11.53 -7.37 4.14
C ALA A 58 10.52 -6.61 3.25
N TYR A 59 9.79 -5.64 3.80
CA TYR A 59 8.85 -4.82 3.02
C TYR A 59 9.48 -3.57 2.37
N VAL A 60 10.71 -3.18 2.75
CA VAL A 60 11.38 -1.98 2.23
C VAL A 60 11.43 -1.95 0.70
N PRO A 61 11.78 -3.03 -0.04
CA PRO A 61 11.78 -2.98 -1.50
C PRO A 61 10.42 -2.61 -2.09
N LYS A 62 9.33 -3.19 -1.56
CA LYS A 62 7.96 -2.91 -2.00
C LYS A 62 7.52 -1.47 -1.68
N ILE A 63 7.94 -0.95 -0.52
CA ILE A 63 7.70 0.45 -0.12
C ILE A 63 8.41 1.41 -1.07
N ILE A 64 9.69 1.13 -1.39
CA ILE A 64 10.48 1.93 -2.33
C ILE A 64 9.80 1.98 -3.69
N ASP A 65 9.36 0.84 -4.21
CA ASP A 65 8.70 0.76 -5.51
C ASP A 65 7.39 1.58 -5.54
N MET A 66 6.57 1.47 -4.48
CA MET A 66 5.32 2.23 -4.35
C MET A 66 5.58 3.75 -4.32
N ILE A 67 6.57 4.20 -3.54
CA ILE A 67 6.92 5.62 -3.39
C ILE A 67 7.49 6.17 -4.72
N LYS A 68 8.38 5.43 -5.38
CA LYS A 68 8.93 5.82 -6.69
C LYS A 68 7.86 5.87 -7.77
N ALA A 69 6.96 4.87 -7.82
CA ALA A 69 5.86 4.83 -8.78
C ALA A 69 4.92 6.04 -8.64
N LYS A 70 4.79 6.58 -7.42
CA LYS A 70 4.03 7.79 -7.14
C LYS A 70 4.71 9.09 -7.61
N GLY A 71 6.01 9.03 -7.92
CA GLY A 71 6.80 10.17 -8.41
C GLY A 71 7.68 10.85 -7.37
N TYR A 72 7.84 10.26 -6.18
CA TYR A 72 8.75 10.76 -5.16
C TYR A 72 10.21 10.37 -5.43
N THR A 73 11.13 11.18 -4.89
CA THR A 73 12.56 10.88 -4.86
C THR A 73 13.00 10.60 -3.43
N PHE A 74 13.79 9.54 -3.24
CA PHE A 74 14.43 9.27 -1.96
C PHE A 74 15.68 10.14 -1.81
N VAL A 75 15.80 10.78 -0.66
CA VAL A 75 16.91 11.64 -0.27
C VAL A 75 17.29 11.36 1.18
N THR A 76 18.46 11.82 1.61
CA THR A 76 18.83 11.82 3.03
C THR A 76 18.04 12.88 3.81
N VAL A 77 17.99 12.75 5.14
CA VAL A 77 17.35 13.78 6.00
C VAL A 77 18.01 15.15 5.85
N GLU A 78 19.33 15.18 5.67
CA GLU A 78 20.07 16.43 5.41
C GLU A 78 19.58 17.11 4.14
N GLN A 79 19.41 16.37 3.05
CA GLN A 79 18.85 16.90 1.80
C GLN A 79 17.37 17.27 1.94
N CYS A 80 16.60 16.52 2.71
CA CYS A 80 15.18 16.78 2.93
C CYS A 80 14.93 18.07 3.73
N THR A 81 15.78 18.34 4.73
CA THR A 81 15.58 19.43 5.70
C THR A 81 16.48 20.64 5.46
N GLY A 82 17.56 20.47 4.67
CA GLY A 82 18.63 21.46 4.54
C GLY A 82 19.51 21.58 5.79
N LEU A 83 19.30 20.74 6.81
CA LEU A 83 20.09 20.72 8.04
C LEU A 83 21.30 19.81 7.88
N GLN A 84 22.47 20.26 8.32
CA GLN A 84 23.68 19.43 8.28
C GLN A 84 23.46 18.11 9.04
N ALA A 85 23.86 17.00 8.42
CA ALA A 85 23.99 15.72 9.10
C ALA A 85 24.99 15.81 10.27
N TYR A 86 24.73 15.07 11.34
CA TYR A 86 25.69 14.96 12.42
C TYR A 86 26.96 14.25 11.93
N VAL A 87 28.12 14.86 12.18
CA VAL A 87 29.43 14.26 11.93
C VAL A 87 30.14 14.13 13.26
N GLU A 88 30.36 12.89 13.68
CA GLU A 88 31.04 12.59 14.93
C GLU A 88 32.45 13.21 14.95
N GLY A 89 32.81 13.84 16.06
CA GLY A 89 34.10 14.54 16.20
C GLY A 89 34.25 15.85 15.41
N LYS A 90 33.29 16.21 14.54
CA LYS A 90 33.21 17.54 13.92
C LYS A 90 32.01 18.29 14.48
N ALA A 91 32.20 18.86 15.67
CA ALA A 91 31.25 19.82 16.19
C ALA A 91 31.26 21.09 15.32
N GLY A 92 30.19 21.29 14.54
CA GLY A 92 29.81 22.58 13.97
C GLY A 92 30.74 23.13 12.88
N ALA A 93 30.53 22.71 11.63
CA ALA A 93 30.84 23.53 10.48
C ALA A 93 29.83 23.22 9.38
N ALA A 94 29.02 24.20 9.00
CA ALA A 94 28.13 24.10 7.86
C ALA A 94 28.92 24.31 6.56
N PRO A 95 28.83 23.42 5.55
CA PRO A 95 28.93 23.85 4.16
C PRO A 95 27.64 23.59 3.39
N ALA A 96 27.44 24.46 2.40
CA ALA A 96 26.28 24.55 1.54
C ALA A 96 25.81 23.22 0.94
N ALA A 97 24.48 23.10 0.79
CA ALA A 97 23.78 22.02 0.15
C ALA A 97 24.48 21.57 -1.15
N ALA A 98 25.05 20.36 -1.13
CA ALA A 98 25.50 19.71 -2.33
C ALA A 98 24.28 19.30 -3.16
N ALA A 99 24.28 19.70 -4.43
CA ALA A 99 23.29 19.26 -5.41
C ALA A 99 23.20 17.72 -5.42
N PRO A 100 22.01 17.14 -5.68
CA PRO A 100 21.87 15.69 -5.71
C PRO A 100 22.83 15.10 -6.75
N ALA A 101 23.67 14.17 -6.31
CA ALA A 101 24.37 13.27 -7.21
C ALA A 101 23.31 12.58 -8.06
N ALA A 102 23.39 12.77 -9.38
CA ALA A 102 22.51 12.10 -10.31
C ALA A 102 22.55 10.59 -10.02
N ALA A 103 21.37 9.99 -9.90
CA ALA A 103 21.24 8.54 -9.90
C ALA A 103 22.05 8.00 -11.10
N PRO A 104 22.85 6.93 -10.95
CA PRO A 104 23.54 6.35 -12.09
C PRO A 104 22.49 6.07 -13.16
N ALA A 105 22.67 6.69 -14.33
CA ALA A 105 21.82 6.45 -15.48
C ALA A 105 21.72 4.94 -15.66
N ALA A 106 20.50 4.42 -15.68
CA ALA A 106 20.24 3.02 -15.96
C ALA A 106 20.92 2.69 -17.30
N GLY A 107 22.09 2.02 -17.21
CA GLY A 107 22.72 1.44 -18.37
C GLY A 107 21.68 0.54 -19.02
N LYS A 108 21.47 0.71 -20.32
CA LYS A 108 20.61 -0.16 -21.11
C LYS A 108 21.15 -1.58 -20.95
N LYS A 109 20.53 -2.37 -20.07
CA LYS A 109 20.82 -3.80 -19.96
C LYS A 109 20.46 -4.41 -21.31
N ALA A 110 21.45 -5.03 -21.96
CA ALA A 110 21.23 -5.78 -23.18
C ALA A 110 20.09 -6.78 -22.97
N PRO A 111 19.22 -7.01 -23.97
CA PRO A 111 18.14 -7.96 -23.84
C PRO A 111 18.71 -9.35 -23.48
N PRO A 112 18.06 -10.10 -22.57
CA PRO A 112 18.47 -11.45 -22.26
C PRO A 112 18.41 -12.31 -23.52
N ALA A 113 19.40 -13.19 -23.67
CA ALA A 113 19.43 -14.19 -24.75
C ALA A 113 18.14 -15.02 -24.75
N PRO A 114 17.62 -15.42 -25.92
CA PRO A 114 16.41 -16.23 -26.00
C PRO A 114 16.60 -17.56 -25.25
N ALA A 115 15.58 -17.95 -24.49
CA ALA A 115 15.56 -19.21 -23.77
C ALA A 115 15.70 -20.40 -24.73
N PRO A 116 16.39 -21.50 -24.33
CA PRO A 116 16.41 -22.72 -25.12
C PRO A 116 15.00 -23.29 -25.27
N ALA A 117 14.72 -23.84 -26.46
CA ALA A 117 13.44 -24.45 -26.81
C ALA A 117 13.02 -25.54 -25.80
N PRO A 118 11.72 -25.68 -25.50
CA PRO A 118 11.25 -26.75 -24.64
C PRO A 118 11.52 -28.12 -25.27
N ALA A 119 12.00 -29.05 -24.45
CA ALA A 119 12.16 -30.45 -24.81
C ALA A 119 10.80 -31.07 -25.23
N PRO A 120 10.77 -32.02 -26.16
CA PRO A 120 9.52 -32.63 -26.61
C PRO A 120 8.83 -33.38 -25.45
N ALA A 121 7.52 -33.19 -25.36
CA ALA A 121 6.67 -33.89 -24.39
C ALA A 121 6.70 -35.41 -24.64
N PRO A 122 6.74 -36.26 -23.60
CA PRO A 122 6.60 -37.69 -23.77
C PRO A 122 5.18 -38.03 -24.26
N ALA A 123 5.13 -39.02 -25.15
CA ALA A 123 3.89 -39.51 -25.77
C ALA A 123 2.89 -40.01 -24.73
N ALA A 124 1.62 -39.64 -24.92
CA ALA A 124 0.50 -40.09 -24.10
C ALA A 124 0.32 -41.61 -24.23
N ALA A 125 0.48 -42.33 -23.12
CA ALA A 125 0.03 -43.70 -23.00
C ALA A 125 -1.50 -43.72 -22.91
N ALA A 126 -2.13 -44.44 -23.83
CA ALA A 126 -3.57 -44.66 -23.86
C ALA A 126 -4.02 -45.49 -22.65
N TYR A 127 -4.93 -44.96 -21.83
CA TYR A 127 -5.66 -45.74 -20.85
C TYR A 127 -6.97 -46.23 -21.48
N PRO A 128 -7.30 -47.54 -21.38
CA PRO A 128 -8.60 -48.03 -21.84
C PRO A 128 -9.71 -47.56 -20.91
N SER A 129 -10.77 -47.06 -21.54
CA SER A 129 -12.03 -46.63 -20.91
C SER A 129 -12.87 -47.85 -20.55
N SER A 130 -13.27 -47.95 -19.28
CA SER A 130 -14.37 -48.81 -18.85
C SER A 130 -15.17 -48.12 -17.76
N SER A 131 -16.27 -47.49 -18.17
CA SER A 131 -17.38 -47.10 -17.30
C SER A 131 -18.46 -48.19 -17.36
N PRO A 132 -19.19 -48.41 -16.26
CA PRO A 132 -20.64 -48.49 -16.41
C PRO A 132 -21.37 -47.52 -15.49
N ALA A 133 -22.48 -47.01 -16.02
CA ALA A 133 -23.42 -46.09 -15.39
C ALA A 133 -24.29 -46.80 -14.33
N PRO A 134 -25.03 -46.01 -13.53
CA PRO A 134 -26.43 -46.34 -13.31
C PRO A 134 -27.38 -45.20 -13.72
N THR A 135 -28.55 -45.68 -14.11
CA THR A 135 -29.64 -45.04 -14.85
C THR A 135 -30.53 -44.17 -13.96
N ALA A 136 -30.88 -43.00 -14.50
CA ALA A 136 -32.11 -42.21 -14.39
C ALA A 136 -32.98 -42.23 -13.12
N ALA A 137 -33.31 -41.02 -12.63
CA ALA A 137 -34.71 -40.62 -12.50
C ALA A 137 -34.87 -39.10 -12.56
N PHE A 138 -35.80 -38.69 -13.43
CA PHE A 138 -36.35 -37.35 -13.64
C PHE A 138 -36.99 -36.76 -12.38
N ALA A 139 -36.94 -35.43 -12.22
CA ALA A 139 -38.14 -34.62 -11.97
C ALA A 139 -37.86 -33.12 -12.16
N GLU A 140 -38.78 -32.49 -12.89
CA GLU A 140 -38.88 -31.09 -13.31
C GLU A 140 -38.76 -30.01 -12.22
N SER A 141 -38.22 -28.86 -12.62
CA SER A 141 -38.53 -27.55 -12.02
C SER A 141 -39.99 -27.16 -12.29
N PRO A 142 -40.59 -26.38 -11.37
CA PRO A 142 -41.17 -25.12 -11.83
C PRO A 142 -40.81 -23.92 -10.93
N THR A 143 -40.41 -22.83 -11.56
CA THR A 143 -40.61 -21.44 -11.09
C THR A 143 -41.85 -20.87 -11.81
N PRO A 144 -42.39 -19.69 -11.45
CA PRO A 144 -42.43 -18.96 -10.17
C PRO A 144 -43.88 -18.59 -9.78
N SER A 145 -44.13 -18.21 -8.52
CA SER A 145 -45.38 -17.52 -8.15
C SER A 145 -45.08 -16.30 -7.29
N SER A 146 -45.32 -15.13 -7.89
CA SER A 146 -45.56 -13.88 -7.17
C SER A 146 -46.80 -14.01 -6.30
N THR A 147 -46.73 -13.55 -5.06
CA THR A 147 -47.92 -13.06 -4.36
C THR A 147 -47.55 -11.85 -3.52
N SER A 148 -48.08 -10.72 -3.98
CA SER A 148 -48.20 -9.47 -3.26
C SER A 148 -49.02 -9.67 -1.99
N SER A 149 -48.57 -9.12 -0.87
CA SER A 149 -49.46 -8.62 0.16
C SER A 149 -48.81 -7.42 0.82
N ALA A 150 -49.48 -6.30 0.59
CA ALA A 150 -49.27 -5.02 1.22
C ALA A 150 -49.58 -5.09 2.73
N ASP A 151 -49.32 -3.95 3.38
CA ASP A 151 -49.84 -3.55 4.68
C ASP A 151 -49.08 -4.04 5.93
N LYS A 152 -48.09 -3.26 6.40
CA LYS A 152 -48.40 -2.09 7.25
C LYS A 152 -47.16 -1.25 7.58
N ILE A 153 -47.33 0.02 7.25
CA ILE A 153 -46.64 1.21 7.72
C ILE A 153 -46.52 1.20 9.25
N THR A 154 -45.30 1.38 9.79
CA THR A 154 -45.10 2.22 10.97
C THR A 154 -43.75 2.92 10.83
N SER A 155 -43.85 4.19 10.50
CA SER A 155 -42.78 5.17 10.43
C SER A 155 -42.29 5.50 11.84
N ALA A 156 -40.97 5.46 12.04
CA ALA A 156 -40.28 6.16 13.12
C ALA A 156 -39.00 6.82 12.57
N PHE A 157 -39.16 7.61 11.50
CA PHE A 157 -38.18 8.64 11.14
C PHE A 157 -38.63 9.95 11.81
N GLY A 158 -38.12 10.18 13.02
CA GLY A 158 -38.23 11.46 13.72
C GLY A 158 -37.18 12.44 13.19
N LEU A 159 -37.49 13.05 12.04
CA LEU A 159 -36.78 14.19 11.48
C LEU A 159 -37.13 15.44 12.32
N ASN A 160 -36.23 15.87 13.21
CA ASN A 160 -36.28 17.21 13.80
C ASN A 160 -35.35 18.13 13.02
N LEU A 161 -35.87 18.71 11.94
CA LEU A 161 -35.26 19.85 11.27
C LEU A 161 -36.34 20.80 10.75
N VAL A 162 -36.86 21.65 11.64
CA VAL A 162 -37.36 23.00 11.29
C VAL A 162 -37.14 23.93 12.49
N GLY A 163 -36.31 24.96 12.29
CA GLY A 163 -36.48 26.25 12.96
C GLY A 163 -35.50 26.61 14.08
N LEU A 164 -34.31 27.10 13.73
CA LEU A 164 -33.88 28.47 14.05
C LEU A 164 -32.54 28.82 13.37
N ILE A 165 -32.58 29.07 12.06
CA ILE A 165 -31.60 29.95 11.40
C ILE A 165 -32.20 31.35 11.47
N PHE A 166 -31.86 32.10 12.51
CA PHE A 166 -31.96 33.56 12.56
C PHE A 166 -31.03 34.04 13.68
N GLY A 167 -29.85 34.52 13.32
CA GLY A 167 -28.88 35.01 14.31
C GLY A 167 -27.49 35.27 13.75
N LEU A 168 -27.44 35.85 12.56
CA LEU A 168 -26.26 36.47 11.96
C LEU A 168 -25.85 37.71 12.77
N LEU A 169 -24.54 37.88 13.01
CA LEU A 169 -23.83 39.12 13.39
C LEU A 169 -24.32 39.89 14.65
N MET A 170 -23.50 39.91 15.70
CA MET A 170 -22.98 41.10 16.41
C MET A 170 -22.41 40.74 17.79
N TYR A 171 -21.08 40.55 17.86
CA TYR A 171 -20.12 41.27 18.72
C TYR A 171 -18.74 40.67 18.57
#